data_AF-A0A5M6CKN5-F1
#
_entry.id   AF-A0A5M6CKN5-F1
#
_cell.length_a   1.000
_cell.length_b   1.000
_cell.length_c   1.000
_cell.angle_alpha   90.00
_cell.angle_beta   90.00
_cell.angle_gamma   90.00
#
_symmetry.space_group_name_H-M   'P 1'
#
loop_
_entity.id
_entity.type
_entity.pdbx_description
1 polymer ?
#
loop_
_entity_poly.entity_id
_entity_poly.type
_entity_poly.pdbx_seq_one_letter_code
_entity_poly.pdbx_strand_id
1 'polypeptide(L)'
;MIDLAVKRNRDSWEFSIDRSDLRGNFAIHVLDQGGTSLLTLPLREHLDGFSRFAHLTTAGMSWQQQILSYFIELGQTYLVIRPWWGSRLVVSLDDLMPVADKNVDHELTQFERSVVIAELKKISSELHAGKSPAEDRSTKTVKFTLDSCLYLPGVLDLVETIPTLQELEKHCFIQGSRSEETAIPEVELKLCCGRRFVQNSLRRLGVKPRYPTYVVVDEESGYAELNCKDRRESQLVFDIRRDAAVREIFMRLGTPDYIERGGERFDGQKYVRWMLRYEIDAESPYTLLIYLNRDRDQAVRCVKYSPPFWVGPDLFPAEHSLIKHDGGTVISFIDDLENGTFAGEITEL
;
A
#
# COMPACT_ATOMS: atom_id res chain seq x y z
N MET A 1 -14.21 8.14 -9.00
CA MET A 1 -13.62 6.82 -9.29
C MET A 1 -14.58 6.07 -10.20
N ILE A 2 -14.07 5.27 -11.13
CA ILE A 2 -14.87 4.58 -12.15
C ILE A 2 -14.92 3.10 -11.78
N ASP A 3 -16.06 2.43 -11.94
CA ASP A 3 -16.17 0.98 -11.72
C ASP A 3 -15.29 0.18 -12.71
N LEU A 4 -14.91 -1.03 -12.33
CA LEU A 4 -14.15 -1.89 -13.22
C LEU A 4 -15.10 -2.52 -14.23
N ALA A 5 -14.82 -2.36 -15.51
CA ALA A 5 -15.60 -3.01 -16.56
C ALA A 5 -14.74 -3.91 -17.44
N VAL A 6 -15.32 -5.03 -17.84
CA VAL A 6 -14.79 -5.93 -18.86
C VAL A 6 -15.82 -6.05 -19.97
N LYS A 7 -15.36 -6.13 -21.21
CA LYS A 7 -16.21 -6.14 -22.39
C LYS A 7 -15.91 -7.35 -23.26
N ARG A 8 -16.97 -8.02 -23.71
CA ARG A 8 -16.87 -9.09 -24.70
C ARG A 8 -16.51 -8.50 -26.06
N ASN A 9 -15.44 -8.99 -26.63
CA ASN A 9 -15.11 -8.86 -28.05
C ASN A 9 -15.52 -10.14 -28.78
N ARG A 10 -15.43 -10.15 -30.11
CA ARG A 10 -15.90 -11.26 -30.97
C ARG A 10 -15.49 -12.63 -30.44
N ASP A 11 -14.22 -12.77 -30.07
CA ASP A 11 -13.62 -14.04 -29.65
C ASP A 11 -12.79 -13.91 -28.35
N SER A 12 -12.95 -12.82 -27.58
CA SER A 12 -12.15 -12.58 -26.38
C SER A 12 -12.82 -11.62 -25.40
N TRP A 13 -12.18 -11.42 -24.25
CA TRP A 13 -12.55 -10.41 -23.26
C TRP A 13 -11.43 -9.39 -23.09
N GLU A 14 -11.80 -8.13 -22.90
CA GLU A 14 -10.84 -7.06 -22.60
C GLU A 14 -11.37 -6.12 -21.52
N PHE A 15 -10.45 -5.51 -20.76
CA PHE A 15 -10.80 -4.42 -19.86
C PHE A 15 -11.30 -3.21 -20.66
N SER A 16 -12.37 -2.60 -20.19
CA SER A 16 -12.97 -1.42 -20.79
C SER A 16 -13.08 -0.29 -19.77
N ILE A 17 -13.02 0.94 -20.25
CA ILE A 17 -13.33 2.12 -19.44
C ILE A 17 -14.82 2.37 -19.61
N ASP A 18 -15.63 1.82 -18.70
CA ASP A 18 -17.06 2.13 -18.69
C ASP A 18 -17.29 3.49 -18.03
N ARG A 19 -17.82 4.45 -18.78
CA ARG A 19 -18.19 5.79 -18.28
C ARG A 19 -19.70 5.93 -18.05
N SER A 20 -20.47 4.87 -18.29
CA SER A 20 -21.91 4.99 -18.56
C SER A 20 -22.80 5.14 -17.33
N ASP A 21 -22.34 4.81 -16.12
CA ASP A 21 -23.04 5.19 -14.88
C ASP A 21 -22.06 5.14 -13.69
N LEU A 22 -21.55 6.31 -13.27
CA LEU A 22 -20.52 6.47 -12.24
C LEU A 22 -21.05 6.14 -10.83
N ARG A 23 -21.29 4.86 -10.52
CA ARG A 23 -21.67 4.38 -9.19
C ARG A 23 -20.45 3.98 -8.36
N GLY A 24 -19.57 4.96 -8.16
CA GLY A 24 -18.84 5.07 -6.92
C GLY A 24 -17.69 4.08 -6.66
N ASN A 25 -17.32 3.18 -7.58
CA ASN A 25 -16.22 2.22 -7.39
C ASN A 25 -16.58 1.04 -6.47
N PHE A 26 -17.77 0.46 -6.66
CA PHE A 26 -18.31 -0.61 -5.81
C PHE A 26 -18.78 -1.84 -6.58
N ALA A 27 -18.64 -1.85 -7.90
CA ALA A 27 -19.08 -2.96 -8.72
C ALA A 27 -18.06 -3.33 -9.80
N ILE A 28 -18.25 -4.53 -10.33
CA ILE A 28 -17.64 -4.98 -11.58
C ILE A 28 -18.75 -5.17 -12.60
N HIS A 29 -18.54 -4.64 -13.79
CA HIS A 29 -19.46 -4.78 -14.91
C HIS A 29 -18.87 -5.70 -15.97
N VAL A 30 -19.65 -6.70 -16.39
CA VAL A 30 -19.37 -7.52 -17.55
C VAL A 30 -20.31 -7.05 -18.65
N LEU A 31 -19.76 -6.63 -19.78
CA LEU A 31 -20.49 -6.01 -20.88
C LEU A 31 -20.43 -6.90 -22.14
N ASP A 32 -21.47 -6.87 -22.95
CA ASP A 32 -21.48 -7.49 -24.27
C ASP A 32 -20.69 -6.64 -25.31
N GLN A 33 -20.67 -7.09 -26.57
CA GLN A 33 -20.01 -6.36 -27.65
C GLN A 33 -20.62 -4.96 -27.92
N GLY A 34 -21.92 -4.79 -27.66
CA GLY A 34 -22.63 -3.51 -27.76
C GLY A 34 -22.40 -2.56 -26.58
N GLY A 35 -21.81 -3.05 -25.48
CA GLY A 35 -21.67 -2.30 -24.23
C GLY A 35 -22.86 -2.48 -23.28
N THR A 36 -23.79 -3.38 -23.57
CA THR A 36 -24.90 -3.73 -22.67
C THR A 36 -24.37 -4.55 -21.51
N SER A 37 -24.80 -4.25 -20.28
CA SER A 37 -24.43 -5.05 -19.11
C SER A 37 -25.03 -6.46 -19.21
N LEU A 38 -24.17 -7.47 -19.17
CA LEU A 38 -24.48 -8.89 -19.04
C LEU A 38 -24.54 -9.31 -17.57
N LEU A 39 -23.67 -8.74 -16.75
CA LEU A 39 -23.56 -9.00 -15.32
C LEU A 39 -23.07 -7.74 -14.61
N THR A 40 -23.60 -7.46 -13.43
CA THR A 40 -23.08 -6.47 -12.50
C THR A 40 -22.90 -7.13 -11.15
N LEU A 41 -21.68 -7.12 -10.62
CA LEU A 41 -21.32 -7.75 -9.35
C LEU A 41 -21.01 -6.68 -8.31
N PRO A 42 -21.87 -6.47 -7.30
CA PRO A 42 -21.55 -5.64 -6.15
C PRO A 42 -20.39 -6.24 -5.35
N LEU A 43 -19.30 -5.50 -5.19
CA LEU A 43 -18.09 -6.00 -4.51
C LEU A 43 -18.31 -6.30 -3.03
N ARG A 44 -19.21 -5.57 -2.36
CA ARG A 44 -19.59 -5.82 -0.97
C ARG A 44 -20.16 -7.23 -0.76
N GLU A 45 -20.78 -7.81 -1.79
CA GLU A 45 -21.44 -9.11 -1.73
C GLU A 45 -20.55 -10.25 -2.23
N HIS A 46 -19.56 -9.94 -3.06
CA HIS A 46 -18.79 -10.95 -3.79
C HIS A 46 -17.28 -10.93 -3.52
N LEU A 47 -16.74 -9.88 -2.91
CA LEU A 47 -15.32 -9.78 -2.62
C LEU A 47 -15.10 -9.75 -1.10
N ASP A 48 -14.55 -10.85 -0.58
CA ASP A 48 -14.29 -11.01 0.84
C ASP A 48 -13.41 -9.88 1.39
N GLY A 49 -13.86 -9.28 2.49
CA GLY A 49 -13.19 -8.16 3.15
C GLY A 49 -13.49 -6.79 2.52
N PHE A 50 -14.28 -6.69 1.44
CA PHE A 50 -14.49 -5.41 0.75
C PHE A 50 -14.96 -4.29 1.68
N SER A 51 -16.01 -4.52 2.49
CA SER A 51 -16.52 -3.47 3.42
C SER A 51 -15.53 -3.06 4.50
N ARG A 52 -14.53 -3.90 4.77
CA ARG A 52 -13.45 -3.62 5.72
C ARG A 52 -12.34 -2.80 5.09
N PHE A 53 -11.95 -3.13 3.85
CA PHE A 53 -10.78 -2.53 3.20
C PHE A 53 -11.12 -1.42 2.19
N ALA A 54 -12.38 -1.28 1.79
CA ALA A 54 -12.86 -0.28 0.85
C ALA A 54 -14.08 0.45 1.42
N HIS A 55 -14.06 1.77 1.33
CA HIS A 55 -15.11 2.62 1.90
C HIS A 55 -15.88 3.39 0.83
N LEU A 56 -17.15 3.68 1.14
CA LEU A 56 -18.05 4.36 0.22
C LEU A 56 -17.73 5.85 0.01
N THR A 57 -16.90 6.43 0.88
CA THR A 57 -16.57 7.85 0.89
C THR A 57 -15.22 8.12 0.23
N THR A 58 -15.01 9.34 -0.28
CA THR A 58 -13.69 9.80 -0.77
C THR A 58 -12.59 9.82 0.31
N ALA A 59 -12.97 9.76 1.59
CA ALA A 59 -12.05 9.58 2.72
C ALA A 59 -11.56 8.12 2.87
N GLY A 60 -12.19 7.20 2.16
CA GLY A 60 -11.93 5.76 2.16
C GLY A 60 -10.87 5.34 1.15
N MET A 61 -10.31 4.15 1.36
CA MET A 61 -9.37 3.56 0.41
C MET A 61 -10.05 3.14 -0.88
N SER A 62 -9.45 3.50 -2.02
CA SER A 62 -9.87 2.97 -3.32
C SER A 62 -9.33 1.55 -3.48
N TRP A 63 -10.22 0.57 -3.60
CA TRP A 63 -9.80 -0.81 -3.83
C TRP A 63 -9.05 -0.99 -5.16
N GLN A 64 -9.28 -0.11 -6.14
CA GLN A 64 -8.72 -0.21 -7.49
C GLN A 64 -7.28 0.27 -7.65
N GLN A 65 -6.75 1.01 -6.67
CA GLN A 65 -5.42 1.61 -6.81
C GLN A 65 -4.31 0.54 -6.86
N GLN A 66 -4.53 -0.62 -6.20
CA GLN A 66 -3.58 -1.73 -6.15
C GLN A 66 -4.35 -3.04 -6.30
N ILE A 67 -4.64 -3.34 -7.56
CA ILE A 67 -5.24 -4.60 -7.98
C ILE A 67 -4.34 -5.32 -8.97
N LEU A 68 -4.46 -6.63 -8.99
CA LEU A 68 -4.15 -7.49 -10.12
C LEU A 68 -5.47 -8.04 -10.63
N SER A 69 -5.86 -7.66 -11.84
CA SER A 69 -7.01 -8.26 -12.50
C SER A 69 -6.61 -8.79 -13.87
N TYR A 70 -7.11 -9.96 -14.25
CA TYR A 70 -6.68 -10.61 -15.48
C TYR A 70 -7.72 -11.61 -15.97
N PHE A 71 -7.57 -12.00 -17.24
CA PHE A 71 -8.29 -13.14 -17.81
C PHE A 71 -7.40 -14.37 -17.87
N ILE A 72 -7.97 -15.54 -17.65
CA ILE A 72 -7.30 -16.83 -17.80
C ILE A 72 -8.26 -17.87 -18.37
N GLU A 73 -7.76 -18.73 -19.26
CA GLU A 73 -8.51 -19.85 -19.84
C GLU A 73 -8.14 -21.15 -19.13
N LEU A 74 -9.11 -21.78 -18.45
CA LEU A 74 -8.96 -23.09 -17.80
C LEU A 74 -10.16 -23.96 -18.17
N GLY A 75 -10.25 -24.35 -19.44
CA GLY A 75 -11.42 -25.02 -20.03
C GLY A 75 -12.60 -24.07 -20.32
N GLN A 76 -12.72 -23.01 -19.54
CA GLN A 76 -13.59 -21.84 -19.75
C GLN A 76 -12.82 -20.55 -19.42
N THR A 77 -13.38 -19.40 -19.79
CA THR A 77 -12.74 -18.11 -19.50
C THR A 77 -13.14 -17.58 -18.13
N TYR A 78 -12.14 -17.20 -17.32
CA TYR A 78 -12.34 -16.57 -16.04
C TYR A 78 -11.84 -15.13 -16.03
N LEU A 79 -12.57 -14.24 -15.37
CA LEU A 79 -12.06 -12.96 -14.87
C LEU A 79 -11.63 -13.16 -13.41
N VAL A 80 -10.40 -12.78 -13.10
CA VAL A 80 -9.87 -12.80 -11.74
C VAL A 80 -9.56 -11.38 -11.29
N ILE A 81 -9.89 -11.07 -10.04
CA ILE A 81 -9.59 -9.79 -9.39
C ILE A 81 -8.99 -10.08 -8.02
N ARG A 82 -7.76 -9.63 -7.82
CA ARG A 82 -7.02 -9.68 -6.57
C ARG A 82 -6.71 -8.25 -6.09
N PRO A 83 -7.40 -7.74 -5.07
CA PRO A 83 -7.01 -6.51 -4.39
C PRO A 83 -5.77 -6.70 -3.49
N TRP A 84 -5.22 -5.59 -3.02
CA TRP A 84 -4.03 -5.52 -2.17
C TRP A 84 -4.16 -6.20 -0.80
N TRP A 85 -5.36 -6.48 -0.29
CA TRP A 85 -5.53 -7.23 0.96
C TRP A 85 -5.50 -8.76 0.77
N GLY A 86 -5.36 -9.24 -0.47
CA GLY A 86 -5.06 -10.66 -0.73
C GLY A 86 -6.26 -11.58 -0.97
N SER A 87 -7.50 -11.12 -0.82
CA SER A 87 -8.67 -11.89 -1.29
C SER A 87 -8.66 -12.07 -2.81
N ARG A 88 -9.45 -13.01 -3.33
CA ARG A 88 -9.74 -13.14 -4.77
C ARG A 88 -11.24 -13.10 -5.02
N LEU A 89 -11.64 -12.46 -6.11
CA LEU A 89 -12.92 -12.69 -6.76
C LEU A 89 -12.65 -13.34 -8.12
N VAL A 90 -13.26 -14.50 -8.34
CA VAL A 90 -13.16 -15.27 -9.58
C VAL A 90 -14.55 -15.34 -10.20
N VAL A 91 -14.65 -15.00 -11.48
CA VAL A 91 -15.92 -14.96 -12.22
C VAL A 91 -15.79 -15.82 -13.47
N SER A 92 -16.63 -16.84 -13.61
CA SER A 92 -16.80 -17.55 -14.89
C SER A 92 -17.48 -16.60 -15.87
N LEU A 93 -16.82 -16.28 -16.97
CA LEU A 93 -17.37 -15.39 -18.01
C LEU A 93 -18.26 -16.13 -18.99
N ASP A 94 -18.14 -17.46 -19.05
CA ASP A 94 -18.98 -18.30 -19.89
C ASP A 94 -20.34 -18.53 -19.20
N ASP A 95 -20.34 -18.74 -17.87
CA ASP A 95 -21.57 -18.88 -17.06
C ASP A 95 -22.10 -17.54 -16.50
N LEU A 96 -21.30 -16.47 -16.60
CA LEU A 96 -21.58 -15.14 -16.05
C LEU A 96 -21.90 -15.17 -14.54
N MET A 97 -21.08 -15.87 -13.75
CA MET A 97 -21.28 -15.94 -12.30
C MET A 97 -19.98 -16.05 -11.50
N PRO A 98 -19.96 -15.58 -10.23
CA PRO A 98 -18.84 -15.82 -9.32
C PRO A 98 -18.66 -17.32 -9.06
N VAL A 99 -17.41 -17.76 -8.96
CA VAL A 99 -17.04 -19.14 -8.62
C VAL A 99 -16.10 -19.16 -7.42
N ALA A 100 -16.14 -20.25 -6.65
CA ALA A 100 -15.23 -20.44 -5.53
C ALA A 100 -13.78 -20.60 -6.04
N ASP A 101 -12.86 -19.86 -5.43
CA ASP A 101 -11.43 -19.84 -5.76
C ASP A 101 -10.76 -21.22 -5.63
N LYS A 102 -11.15 -22.01 -4.63
CA LYS A 102 -10.58 -23.33 -4.31
C LYS A 102 -10.59 -24.32 -5.48
N ASN A 103 -11.46 -24.12 -6.48
CA ASN A 103 -11.56 -25.00 -7.63
C ASN A 103 -10.44 -24.80 -8.65
N VAL A 104 -9.79 -23.62 -8.66
CA VAL A 104 -8.76 -23.23 -9.63
C VAL A 104 -7.54 -22.56 -8.97
N ASP A 105 -7.46 -22.63 -7.64
CA ASP A 105 -6.50 -21.87 -6.81
C ASP A 105 -5.04 -22.08 -7.23
N HIS A 106 -4.67 -23.32 -7.58
CA HIS A 106 -3.30 -23.65 -7.98
C HIS A 106 -2.91 -22.91 -9.26
N GLU A 107 -3.73 -23.01 -10.31
CA GLU A 107 -3.51 -22.40 -11.61
C GLU A 107 -3.53 -20.87 -11.51
N LEU A 108 -4.47 -20.31 -10.73
CA LEU A 108 -4.51 -18.87 -10.48
C LEU A 108 -3.24 -18.40 -9.78
N THR A 109 -2.80 -19.09 -8.74
CA THR A 109 -1.57 -18.76 -8.02
C THR A 109 -0.37 -18.81 -8.96
N GLN A 110 -0.20 -19.88 -9.76
CA GLN A 110 0.91 -19.97 -10.71
C GLN A 110 0.91 -18.83 -11.74
N PHE A 111 -0.25 -18.48 -12.27
CA PHE A 111 -0.37 -17.37 -13.20
C PHE A 111 0.02 -16.03 -12.55
N GLU A 112 -0.53 -15.72 -11.37
CA GLU A 112 -0.22 -14.50 -10.61
C GLU A 112 1.29 -14.38 -10.33
N ARG A 113 1.92 -15.47 -9.86
CA ARG A 113 3.37 -15.54 -9.63
C ARG A 113 4.14 -15.18 -10.90
N SER A 114 3.76 -15.79 -12.03
CA SER A 114 4.44 -15.59 -13.30
C SER A 114 4.35 -14.15 -13.81
N VAL A 115 3.17 -13.52 -13.68
CA VAL A 115 2.92 -12.14 -14.10
C VAL A 115 3.74 -11.18 -13.23
N VAL A 116 3.68 -11.33 -11.90
CA VAL A 116 4.40 -10.45 -10.97
C VAL A 116 5.91 -10.55 -11.19
N ILE A 117 6.47 -11.76 -11.33
CA ILE A 117 7.90 -11.95 -11.58
C ILE A 117 8.33 -11.33 -12.91
N ALA A 118 7.55 -11.54 -13.98
CA ALA A 118 7.86 -11.00 -15.30
C ALA A 118 7.86 -9.47 -15.30
N GLU A 119 6.86 -8.85 -14.68
CA GLU A 119 6.75 -7.39 -14.62
C GLU A 119 7.80 -6.76 -13.70
N LEU A 120 8.16 -7.38 -12.57
CA LEU A 120 9.28 -6.92 -11.74
C LEU A 120 10.61 -6.90 -12.51
N LYS A 121 10.89 -7.96 -13.28
CA LYS A 121 12.11 -8.02 -14.12
C LYS A 121 12.13 -6.91 -15.17
N LYS A 122 10.97 -6.61 -15.75
CA LYS A 122 10.81 -5.52 -16.72
C LYS A 122 11.04 -4.15 -16.06
N ILE A 123 10.49 -3.92 -14.87
CA ILE A 123 10.73 -2.70 -14.08
C ILE A 123 12.22 -2.53 -13.77
N SER A 124 12.88 -3.57 -13.26
CA SER A 124 14.34 -3.53 -13.01
C SER A 124 15.11 -3.21 -14.29
N SER A 125 14.77 -3.84 -15.41
CA SER A 125 15.42 -3.58 -16.71
C SER A 125 15.21 -2.14 -17.20
N GLU A 126 14.02 -1.58 -17.02
CA GLU A 126 13.71 -0.17 -17.35
C GLU A 126 14.59 0.80 -16.54
N LEU A 127 14.73 0.57 -15.24
CA LEU A 127 15.57 1.40 -14.36
C LEU A 127 17.06 1.32 -14.71
N HIS A 128 17.56 0.11 -15.01
CA HIS A 128 18.95 -0.05 -15.49
C HIS A 128 19.21 0.69 -16.79
N ALA A 129 18.19 0.80 -17.65
CA ALA A 129 18.25 1.58 -18.87
C ALA A 129 18.03 3.10 -18.64
N GLY A 130 17.93 3.55 -17.39
CA GLY A 130 17.69 4.95 -17.02
C GLY A 130 16.28 5.44 -17.33
N LYS A 131 15.30 4.54 -17.48
CA LYS A 131 13.90 4.86 -17.77
C LYS A 131 13.07 4.85 -16.50
N SER A 132 12.14 5.80 -16.40
CA SER A 132 11.08 5.77 -15.39
C SER A 132 10.03 4.72 -15.78
N PRO A 133 9.73 3.73 -14.92
CA PRO A 133 8.65 2.79 -15.18
C PRO A 133 7.30 3.50 -15.24
N ALA A 134 6.43 3.06 -16.15
CA ALA A 134 5.06 3.57 -16.22
C ALA A 134 4.25 3.17 -14.97
N GLU A 135 3.46 4.11 -14.42
CA GLU A 135 2.57 3.85 -13.28
C GLU A 135 1.46 2.85 -13.63
N ASP A 136 0.82 3.04 -14.78
CA ASP A 136 -0.12 2.07 -15.34
C ASP A 136 0.63 1.02 -16.15
N ARG A 137 0.53 -0.24 -15.72
CA ARG A 137 1.11 -1.42 -16.39
C ARG A 137 0.03 -2.25 -17.08
N SER A 138 -1.19 -1.72 -17.16
CA SER A 138 -2.33 -2.44 -17.70
C SER A 138 -2.18 -2.67 -19.20
N THR A 139 -2.61 -3.86 -19.60
CA THR A 139 -2.86 -4.25 -20.99
C THR A 139 -4.36 -4.44 -21.18
N LYS A 140 -4.78 -4.86 -22.37
CA LYS A 140 -6.17 -5.23 -22.63
C LYS A 140 -6.64 -6.41 -21.78
N THR A 141 -5.75 -7.30 -21.37
CA THR A 141 -6.08 -8.59 -20.74
C THR A 141 -5.58 -8.73 -19.29
N VAL A 142 -4.74 -7.81 -18.84
CA VAL A 142 -4.22 -7.75 -17.46
C VAL A 142 -4.25 -6.30 -17.00
N LYS A 143 -4.99 -5.99 -15.96
CA LYS A 143 -5.02 -4.68 -15.29
C LYS A 143 -4.14 -4.73 -14.04
N PHE A 144 -3.15 -3.84 -14.01
CA PHE A 144 -2.06 -3.92 -13.06
C PHE A 144 -1.32 -2.58 -12.95
N THR A 145 -0.89 -2.18 -11.75
CA THR A 145 -0.15 -0.93 -11.52
C THR A 145 1.29 -1.20 -11.09
N LEU A 146 2.15 -0.18 -11.18
CA LEU A 146 3.51 -0.25 -10.65
C LEU A 146 3.51 -0.63 -9.15
N ASP A 147 2.65 0.01 -8.35
CA ASP A 147 2.51 -0.26 -6.93
C ASP A 147 2.11 -1.70 -6.64
N SER A 148 1.14 -2.25 -7.38
CA SER A 148 0.76 -3.68 -7.29
C SER A 148 1.98 -4.59 -7.52
N CYS A 149 2.85 -4.22 -8.47
CA CYS A 149 4.06 -4.97 -8.83
C CYS A 149 5.05 -5.07 -7.68
N LEU A 150 5.22 -3.95 -6.98
CA LEU A 150 6.18 -3.83 -5.90
C LEU A 150 5.66 -4.45 -4.59
N TYR A 151 4.34 -4.52 -4.42
CA TYR A 151 3.67 -4.98 -3.19
C TYR A 151 3.25 -6.45 -3.19
N LEU A 152 2.75 -6.98 -4.31
CA LEU A 152 2.28 -8.37 -4.39
C LEU A 152 3.34 -9.44 -4.12
N PRO A 153 4.65 -9.23 -4.38
CA PRO A 153 5.65 -10.24 -4.05
C PRO A 153 5.64 -10.68 -2.57
N GLY A 154 5.44 -9.73 -1.64
CA GLY A 154 5.32 -10.06 -0.22
C GLY A 154 3.97 -10.67 0.16
N VAL A 155 2.90 -10.38 -0.59
CA VAL A 155 1.59 -11.02 -0.40
C VAL A 155 1.60 -12.48 -0.86
N LEU A 156 2.27 -12.75 -1.99
CA LEU A 156 2.28 -14.05 -2.66
C LEU A 156 3.45 -14.94 -2.23
N ASP A 157 4.24 -14.52 -1.24
CA ASP A 157 5.43 -15.23 -0.74
C ASP A 157 6.41 -15.60 -1.87
N LEU A 158 6.79 -14.60 -2.68
CA LEU A 158 7.70 -14.77 -3.82
C LEU A 158 9.16 -14.58 -3.39
N VAL A 159 9.70 -15.50 -2.60
CA VAL A 159 11.09 -15.47 -2.10
C VAL A 159 12.11 -15.27 -3.24
N GLU A 160 11.86 -15.82 -4.43
CA GLU A 160 12.71 -15.67 -5.61
C GLU A 160 12.86 -14.22 -6.12
N THR A 161 11.96 -13.32 -5.71
CA THR A 161 11.99 -11.90 -6.09
C THR A 161 12.87 -11.04 -5.20
N ILE A 162 13.35 -11.57 -4.06
CA ILE A 162 14.16 -10.82 -3.07
C ILE A 162 15.34 -10.07 -3.73
N PRO A 163 16.16 -10.68 -4.61
CA PRO A 163 17.29 -9.96 -5.21
C PRO A 163 16.84 -8.76 -6.04
N THR A 164 15.76 -8.91 -6.82
CA THR A 164 15.19 -7.81 -7.61
C THR A 164 14.62 -6.74 -6.71
N LEU A 165 13.88 -7.10 -5.65
CA LEU A 165 13.34 -6.12 -4.70
C LEU A 165 14.45 -5.32 -3.99
N GLN A 166 15.52 -5.98 -3.54
CA GLN A 166 16.68 -5.31 -2.92
C GLN A 166 17.39 -4.35 -3.87
N GLU A 167 17.39 -4.65 -5.17
CA GLU A 167 17.90 -3.74 -6.19
C GLU A 167 16.95 -2.55 -6.39
N LEU A 168 15.65 -2.80 -6.57
CA LEU A 168 14.63 -1.76 -6.73
C LEU A 168 14.59 -0.81 -5.52
N GLU A 169 14.85 -1.31 -4.31
CA GLU A 169 14.93 -0.49 -3.10
C GLU A 169 15.96 0.64 -3.20
N LYS A 170 17.08 0.40 -3.90
CA LYS A 170 18.16 1.39 -4.10
C LYS A 170 17.69 2.58 -4.92
N HIS A 171 16.76 2.34 -5.85
CA HIS A 171 16.26 3.38 -6.74
C HIS A 171 15.19 4.19 -6.00
N CYS A 172 15.47 5.47 -5.74
CA CYS A 172 14.42 6.38 -5.33
C CYS A 172 13.55 6.68 -6.56
N PHE A 173 12.44 5.96 -6.71
CA PHE A 173 11.47 6.22 -7.76
C PHE A 173 10.93 7.64 -7.59
N ILE A 174 11.33 8.54 -8.48
CA ILE A 174 10.75 9.88 -8.58
C ILE A 174 10.18 9.99 -9.98
N GLN A 175 8.88 9.79 -10.12
CA GLN A 175 8.07 10.60 -11.06
C GLN A 175 6.58 10.32 -10.95
N GLY A 176 5.81 11.42 -10.93
CA GLY A 176 4.38 11.43 -11.18
C GLY A 176 3.61 12.44 -10.33
N SER A 177 3.83 13.75 -10.56
CA SER A 177 2.92 14.87 -10.20
C SER A 177 2.42 15.06 -8.76
N ARG A 178 2.80 14.19 -7.80
CA ARG A 178 2.60 14.37 -6.36
C ARG A 178 3.89 14.00 -5.63
N SER A 179 4.94 14.81 -5.76
CA SER A 179 5.84 14.90 -4.62
C SER A 179 4.99 15.41 -3.47
N GLU A 180 4.62 14.53 -2.55
CA GLU A 180 4.19 14.99 -1.23
C GLU A 180 5.45 15.47 -0.52
N GLU A 181 5.94 16.64 -0.94
CA GLU A 181 6.87 17.43 -0.15
C GLU A 181 6.20 17.63 1.19
N THR A 182 6.70 16.86 2.15
CA THR A 182 6.20 16.91 3.50
C THR A 182 7.14 17.82 4.24
N ALA A 183 6.82 19.10 4.21
CA ALA A 183 7.48 20.08 5.06
C ALA A 183 6.99 19.86 6.50
N ILE A 184 7.73 19.06 7.26
CA ILE A 184 7.74 19.24 8.71
C ILE A 184 8.64 20.46 8.94
N PRO A 185 8.23 21.45 9.74
CA PRO A 185 9.10 22.60 10.01
C PRO A 185 10.50 22.14 10.41
N GLU A 186 11.51 22.86 9.90
CA GLU A 186 12.95 22.58 10.03
C GLU A 186 13.55 21.50 9.11
N VAL A 187 12.74 20.63 8.45
CA VAL A 187 13.28 19.57 7.57
C VAL A 187 12.41 19.38 6.32
N GLU A 188 12.99 19.61 5.15
CA GLU A 188 12.37 19.24 3.88
C GLU A 188 12.62 17.77 3.57
N LEU A 189 11.53 17.01 3.37
CA LEU A 189 11.59 15.58 3.09
C LEU A 189 10.94 15.25 1.75
N LYS A 190 11.63 14.41 0.99
CA LYS A 190 11.13 13.82 -0.24
C LYS A 190 10.79 12.35 -0.04
N LEU A 191 9.55 11.99 -0.33
CA LEU A 191 9.08 10.62 -0.31
C LEU A 191 9.54 9.85 -1.56
N CYS A 192 10.18 8.69 -1.37
CA CYS A 192 10.38 7.69 -2.42
C CYS A 192 9.22 6.67 -2.37
N CYS A 193 8.06 6.97 -2.97
CA CYS A 193 6.83 6.18 -2.82
C CYS A 193 7.00 4.69 -3.18
N GLY A 194 7.64 4.38 -4.31
CA GLY A 194 7.90 2.99 -4.74
C GLY A 194 8.71 2.19 -3.72
N ARG A 195 9.62 2.86 -2.97
CA ARG A 195 10.43 2.21 -1.94
C ARG A 195 9.57 1.65 -0.81
N ARG A 196 8.47 2.30 -0.42
CA ARG A 196 7.55 1.78 0.60
C ARG A 196 7.00 0.41 0.26
N PHE A 197 6.50 0.26 -0.97
CA PHE A 197 5.93 -0.99 -1.44
C PHE A 197 6.99 -2.10 -1.48
N VAL A 198 8.19 -1.77 -1.99
CA VAL A 198 9.35 -2.70 -1.99
C VAL A 198 9.69 -3.13 -0.57
N GLN A 199 9.78 -2.20 0.38
CA GLN A 199 10.15 -2.48 1.76
C GLN A 199 9.10 -3.32 2.48
N ASN A 200 7.81 -3.03 2.28
CA ASN A 200 6.75 -3.87 2.83
C ASN A 200 6.81 -5.30 2.27
N SER A 201 7.09 -5.45 0.97
CA SER A 201 7.32 -6.77 0.39
C SER A 201 8.53 -7.48 0.99
N LEU A 202 9.67 -6.79 1.09
CA LEU A 202 10.89 -7.34 1.69
C LEU A 202 10.65 -7.81 3.13
N ARG A 203 9.99 -6.99 3.96
CA ARG A 203 9.68 -7.34 5.35
C ARG A 203 8.80 -8.58 5.47
N ARG A 204 7.78 -8.72 4.61
CA ARG A 204 6.93 -9.92 4.56
C ARG A 204 7.69 -11.18 4.13
N LEU A 205 8.69 -11.01 3.27
CA LEU A 205 9.61 -12.08 2.85
C LEU A 205 10.74 -12.33 3.87
N GLY A 206 10.70 -11.70 5.05
CA GLY A 206 11.70 -11.89 6.12
C GLY A 206 13.03 -11.16 5.88
N VAL A 207 13.06 -10.17 4.99
CA VAL A 207 14.26 -9.39 4.65
C VAL A 207 14.15 -7.98 5.20
N LYS A 208 15.20 -7.53 5.90
CA LYS A 208 15.28 -6.16 6.43
C LYS A 208 15.61 -5.16 5.31
N PRO A 209 14.80 -4.11 5.13
CA PRO A 209 15.13 -2.94 4.32
C PRO A 209 16.46 -2.29 4.71
N ARG A 210 17.05 -1.54 3.77
CA ARG A 210 18.36 -0.88 3.93
C ARG A 210 18.36 0.62 3.67
N TYR A 211 17.36 1.12 2.95
CA TYR A 211 17.33 2.52 2.51
C TYR A 211 16.19 3.29 3.21
N PRO A 212 16.34 4.58 3.49
CA PRO A 212 15.25 5.33 4.09
C PRO A 212 14.12 5.59 3.08
N THR A 213 12.85 5.53 3.50
CA THR A 213 11.72 5.86 2.61
C THR A 213 11.65 7.36 2.29
N TYR A 214 12.02 8.22 3.24
CA TYR A 214 12.14 9.66 3.03
C TYR A 214 13.61 10.07 2.98
N VAL A 215 13.94 10.92 2.02
CA VAL A 215 15.27 11.52 1.87
C VAL A 215 15.18 12.99 2.25
N VAL A 216 16.19 13.51 2.94
CA VAL A 216 16.24 14.93 3.28
C VAL A 216 16.72 15.71 2.06
N VAL A 217 16.01 16.79 1.75
CA VAL A 217 16.43 17.71 0.69
C VAL A 217 17.31 18.77 1.34
N ASP A 218 18.48 18.98 0.75
CA ASP A 218 19.39 20.07 1.10
C ASP A 218 19.49 21.01 -0.10
N GLU A 219 19.23 22.29 0.13
CA GLU A 219 19.15 23.32 -0.89
C GLU A 219 20.49 23.50 -1.64
N GLU A 220 21.63 23.21 -1.02
CA GLU A 220 22.95 23.39 -1.66
C GLU A 220 23.41 22.17 -2.49
N SER A 221 23.05 20.95 -2.07
CA SER A 221 23.53 19.70 -2.68
C SER A 221 22.47 18.94 -3.49
N GLY A 222 21.21 19.40 -3.47
CA GLY A 222 20.07 18.77 -4.14
C GLY A 222 19.53 17.53 -3.42
N TYR A 223 20.36 16.84 -2.62
CA TYR A 223 20.01 15.76 -1.70
C TYR A 223 21.08 15.68 -0.61
N ALA A 224 20.74 16.00 0.64
CA ALA A 224 21.57 15.58 1.76
C ALA A 224 21.02 14.25 2.27
N GLU A 225 21.83 13.20 2.19
CA GLU A 225 21.71 12.19 3.23
C GLU A 225 22.03 12.91 4.54
N LEU A 226 21.01 13.23 5.36
CA LEU A 226 21.28 13.34 6.78
C LEU A 226 22.06 12.08 7.11
N ASN A 227 23.25 12.22 7.71
CA ASN A 227 24.08 11.10 8.14
C ASN A 227 23.43 10.37 9.35
N CYS A 228 22.11 10.25 9.30
CA CYS A 228 21.29 9.24 9.92
C CYS A 228 21.79 7.89 9.38
N LYS A 229 22.84 7.35 10.00
CA LYS A 229 22.99 5.90 10.01
C LYS A 229 21.62 5.36 10.39
N ASP A 230 21.05 4.48 9.57
CA ASP A 230 19.81 3.79 9.94
C ASP A 230 20.11 2.95 11.18
N ARG A 231 19.89 3.57 12.35
CA ARG A 231 20.16 3.02 13.67
C ARG A 231 18.85 2.59 14.30
N ARG A 232 17.93 2.02 13.53
CA ARG A 232 16.70 1.41 14.05
C ARG A 232 17.00 0.10 14.78
N GLU A 233 17.95 0.15 15.71
CA GLU A 233 18.19 -0.91 16.68
C GLU A 233 17.14 -0.76 17.78
N SER A 234 16.51 -1.86 18.17
CA SER A 234 15.38 -1.93 19.13
C SER A 234 15.56 -1.13 20.43
N GLN A 235 16.79 -0.86 20.84
CA GLN A 235 17.11 -0.18 22.10
C GLN A 235 17.02 1.35 22.01
N LEU A 236 17.17 1.96 20.83
CA LEU A 236 17.25 3.42 20.69
C LEU A 236 15.90 4.13 20.77
N VAL A 237 14.81 3.38 20.70
CA VAL A 237 13.43 3.91 20.75
C VAL A 237 13.03 4.35 22.15
N PHE A 238 13.58 3.73 23.21
CA PHE A 238 13.27 4.09 24.61
C PHE A 238 13.92 5.41 25.06
N ASP A 239 14.87 5.94 24.29
CA ASP A 239 15.57 7.19 24.64
C ASP A 239 14.88 8.45 24.11
N ILE A 240 13.75 8.31 23.41
CA ILE A 240 13.01 9.45 22.86
C ILE A 240 12.21 10.09 23.99
N ARG A 241 12.70 11.24 24.44
CA ARG A 241 12.03 12.02 25.48
C ARG A 241 10.74 12.64 24.95
N ARG A 242 9.71 12.70 25.80
CA ARG A 242 8.60 13.64 25.61
C ARG A 242 9.20 15.04 25.59
N ASP A 243 8.93 15.80 24.53
CA ASP A 243 9.51 17.09 24.14
C ASP A 243 10.67 17.07 23.13
N ALA A 244 11.16 15.89 22.73
CA ALA A 244 12.21 15.80 21.72
C ALA A 244 11.79 16.48 20.42
N ALA A 245 12.64 17.37 19.90
CA ALA A 245 12.39 18.04 18.63
C ALA A 245 12.47 17.04 17.46
N VAL A 246 11.72 17.26 16.38
CA VAL A 246 11.74 16.39 15.19
C VAL A 246 13.15 16.13 14.67
N ARG A 247 14.01 17.15 14.67
CA ARG A 247 15.41 17.02 14.24
C ARG A 247 16.19 16.06 15.14
N GLU A 248 15.98 16.10 16.46
CA GLU A 248 16.59 15.15 17.38
C GLU A 248 16.10 13.72 17.12
N ILE A 249 14.80 13.55 16.89
CA ILE A 249 14.21 12.25 16.54
C ILE A 249 14.87 11.69 15.28
N PHE A 250 14.98 12.49 14.22
CA PHE A 250 15.60 12.06 12.97
C PHE A 250 17.08 11.73 13.13
N MET A 251 17.83 12.52 13.91
CA MET A 251 19.24 12.21 14.19
C MET A 251 19.41 10.88 14.96
N ARG A 252 18.40 10.46 15.73
CA ARG A 252 18.43 9.20 16.50
C ARG A 252 17.93 8.00 15.71
N LEU A 253 16.75 8.12 15.10
CA LEU A 253 16.04 7.00 14.45
C LEU A 253 16.17 6.97 12.93
N GLY A 254 16.72 8.03 12.32
CA GLY A 254 16.57 8.28 10.89
C GLY A 254 15.19 8.84 10.54
N THR A 255 14.96 9.00 9.23
CA THR A 255 13.65 9.41 8.73
C THR A 255 12.62 8.28 8.93
N PRO A 256 11.33 8.59 9.14
CA PRO A 256 10.29 7.59 9.33
C PRO A 256 10.00 6.81 8.04
N ASP A 257 9.24 5.71 8.14
CA ASP A 257 8.68 5.02 6.97
C ASP A 257 7.42 5.74 6.46
N TYR A 258 6.63 6.29 7.39
CA TYR A 258 5.41 7.05 7.08
C TYR A 258 5.35 8.37 7.87
N ILE A 259 4.88 9.42 7.19
CA ILE A 259 4.52 10.69 7.83
C ILE A 259 3.08 10.96 7.47
N GLU A 260 2.27 11.19 8.48
CA GLU A 260 0.84 11.40 8.32
C GLU A 260 0.43 12.68 9.03
N ARG A 261 -0.49 13.43 8.40
CA ARG A 261 -1.08 14.60 9.05
C ARG A 261 -2.16 14.15 10.01
N GLY A 262 -2.07 14.60 11.26
CA GLY A 262 -3.15 14.43 12.21
C GLY A 262 -4.40 15.21 11.79
N GLY A 263 -5.57 14.76 12.23
CA GLY A 263 -6.83 15.45 12.01
C GLY A 263 -7.07 16.60 13.00
N GLU A 264 -7.85 17.60 12.61
CA GLU A 264 -8.44 18.57 13.53
C GLU A 264 -9.77 18.00 14.09
N ARG A 265 -9.84 17.66 15.38
CA ARG A 265 -11.10 17.46 16.13
C ARG A 265 -11.88 18.78 16.27
N PHE A 266 -13.18 18.76 15.97
CA PHE A 266 -14.08 19.92 16.03
C PHE A 266 -14.21 20.62 17.41
N ASP A 267 -13.69 20.05 18.50
CA ASP A 267 -13.88 20.54 19.88
C ASP A 267 -12.76 21.48 20.40
N GLY A 268 -11.76 21.79 19.58
CA GLY A 268 -10.76 22.82 19.89
C GLY A 268 -9.71 22.43 20.94
N GLN A 269 -9.62 21.15 21.36
CA GLN A 269 -8.50 20.68 22.17
C GLN A 269 -7.30 20.27 21.30
N LYS A 270 -6.08 20.61 21.79
CA LYS A 270 -4.82 20.71 21.02
C LYS A 270 -4.45 19.44 20.25
N TYR A 271 -4.09 19.63 18.97
CA TYR A 271 -3.84 18.57 17.99
C TYR A 271 -2.40 18.03 17.96
N VAL A 272 -2.33 16.74 17.59
CA VAL A 272 -1.21 16.16 16.85
C VAL A 272 -1.22 16.77 15.44
N ARG A 273 -0.12 17.41 15.02
CA ARG A 273 0.02 17.90 13.64
C ARG A 273 0.55 16.81 12.71
N TRP A 274 1.48 16.04 13.22
CA TRP A 274 2.15 14.98 12.47
C TRP A 274 2.24 13.72 13.31
N MET A 275 2.03 12.58 12.68
CA MET A 275 2.38 11.27 13.21
C MET A 275 3.53 10.72 12.35
N LEU A 276 4.66 10.48 12.99
CA LEU A 276 5.79 9.77 12.40
C LEU A 276 5.61 8.29 12.73
N ARG A 277 5.69 7.44 11.72
CA ARG A 277 5.63 6.00 11.92
C ARG A 277 6.91 5.33 11.43
N TYR A 278 7.45 4.51 12.31
CA TYR A 278 8.65 3.72 12.10
C TYR A 278 8.29 2.25 12.17
N GLU A 279 8.77 1.51 11.18
CA GLU A 279 8.68 0.06 11.12
C GLU A 279 10.00 -0.52 11.61
N ILE A 280 9.98 -1.10 12.82
CA ILE A 280 11.18 -1.54 13.52
C ILE A 280 11.39 -3.04 13.32
N ASP A 281 12.35 -3.36 12.47
CA ASP A 281 12.76 -4.72 12.09
C ASP A 281 13.70 -5.35 13.14
N ALA A 282 13.27 -5.36 14.40
CA ALA A 282 13.97 -6.01 15.52
C ALA A 282 13.75 -7.53 15.55
N GLU A 283 14.43 -8.25 16.46
CA GLU A 283 14.18 -9.69 16.70
C GLU A 283 12.71 -9.97 17.03
N SER A 284 12.11 -9.08 17.83
CA SER A 284 10.65 -8.98 18.01
C SER A 284 10.16 -7.69 17.33
N PRO A 285 9.66 -7.76 16.09
CA PRO A 285 9.36 -6.57 15.32
C PRO A 285 8.12 -5.84 15.85
N TYR A 286 8.07 -4.53 15.60
CA TYR A 286 6.98 -3.66 16.05
C TYR A 286 6.86 -2.39 15.20
N THR A 287 5.70 -1.75 15.28
CA THR A 287 5.49 -0.41 14.73
C THR A 287 5.60 0.61 15.86
N LEU A 288 6.37 1.68 15.66
CA LEU A 288 6.47 2.81 16.57
C LEU A 288 5.77 4.02 15.94
N LEU A 289 4.85 4.62 16.68
CA LEU A 289 4.20 5.88 16.34
C LEU A 289 4.71 6.98 17.27
N ILE A 290 5.18 8.08 16.69
CA ILE A 290 5.58 9.29 17.41
C ILE A 290 4.68 10.43 16.97
N TYR A 291 3.95 11.00 17.92
CA TYR A 291 3.01 12.08 17.68
C TYR A 291 3.70 13.41 17.99
N LEU A 292 3.65 14.35 17.04
CA LEU A 292 4.23 15.67 17.18
C LEU A 292 3.15 16.71 17.47
N ASN A 293 3.42 17.61 18.42
CA ASN A 293 2.53 18.75 18.66
C ASN A 293 2.53 19.72 17.48
N ARG A 294 1.42 20.45 17.34
CA ARG A 294 1.26 21.47 16.30
C ARG A 294 2.16 22.68 16.46
N ASP A 295 2.41 23.10 17.70
CA ASP A 295 3.00 24.41 17.99
C ASP A 295 4.53 24.41 17.92
N ARG A 296 5.19 23.26 18.14
CA ARG A 296 6.64 23.16 18.30
C ARG A 296 7.27 21.98 17.57
N ASP A 297 6.48 21.16 16.88
CA ASP A 297 6.91 19.91 16.23
C ASP A 297 7.77 19.01 17.14
N GLN A 298 7.39 18.99 18.43
CA GLN A 298 8.03 18.16 19.46
C GLN A 298 7.21 16.91 19.73
N ALA A 299 7.89 15.81 20.08
CA ALA A 299 7.25 14.58 20.55
C ALA A 299 6.35 14.87 21.76
N VAL A 300 5.07 14.54 21.65
CA VAL A 300 4.14 14.58 22.79
C VAL A 300 3.73 13.19 23.25
N ARG A 301 3.88 12.19 22.39
CA ARG A 301 3.49 10.82 22.67
C ARG A 301 4.27 9.86 21.78
N CYS A 302 4.68 8.73 22.36
CA CYS A 302 5.31 7.63 21.67
C CYS A 302 4.54 6.34 22.00
N VAL A 303 4.14 5.58 20.97
CA VAL A 303 3.34 4.37 21.13
C VAL A 303 3.96 3.23 20.34
N LYS A 304 4.19 2.11 21.00
CA LYS A 304 4.63 0.85 20.38
C LYS A 304 3.44 -0.06 20.13
N TYR A 305 3.37 -0.65 18.93
CA TYR A 305 2.39 -1.66 18.52
C TYR A 305 3.09 -2.96 18.12
N SER A 306 2.66 -4.09 18.67
CA SER A 306 3.10 -5.42 18.26
C SER A 306 1.91 -6.37 18.11
N PRO A 307 1.73 -7.08 16.97
CA PRO A 307 2.64 -7.19 15.83
C PRO A 307 2.74 -5.91 14.97
N PRO A 308 3.77 -5.76 14.14
CA PRO A 308 3.94 -4.57 13.31
C PRO A 308 2.92 -4.50 12.16
N PHE A 309 2.61 -3.29 11.69
CA PHE A 309 1.54 -3.02 10.74
C PHE A 309 1.80 -3.62 9.34
N TRP A 310 3.06 -3.89 8.96
CA TRP A 310 3.36 -4.51 7.67
C TRP A 310 2.97 -5.99 7.57
N VAL A 311 2.73 -6.68 8.70
CA VAL A 311 2.32 -8.10 8.71
C VAL A 311 0.97 -8.29 8.02
N GLY A 312 0.12 -7.26 8.01
CA GLY A 312 -1.09 -7.26 7.21
C GLY A 312 -2.18 -6.42 7.86
N PRO A 313 -3.22 -6.08 7.09
CA PRO A 313 -4.30 -5.27 7.60
C PRO A 313 -5.24 -6.08 8.52
N ASP A 314 -5.08 -7.42 8.59
CA ASP A 314 -5.87 -8.30 9.45
C ASP A 314 -5.66 -8.09 10.95
N LEU A 315 -4.59 -7.40 11.35
CA LEU A 315 -4.21 -7.10 12.74
C LEU A 315 -5.19 -6.18 13.48
N PHE A 316 -6.08 -5.52 12.75
CA PHE A 316 -7.04 -4.58 13.30
C PHE A 316 -8.44 -5.20 13.21
N PRO A 317 -8.99 -5.78 14.30
CA PRO A 317 -10.31 -6.42 14.33
C PRO A 317 -11.47 -5.44 14.10
N ALA A 318 -11.17 -4.14 13.93
CA ALA A 318 -12.12 -3.12 13.57
C ALA A 318 -12.93 -3.50 12.32
N GLU A 319 -14.16 -2.99 12.26
CA GLU A 319 -15.05 -3.11 11.09
C GLU A 319 -14.41 -2.54 9.81
N HIS A 320 -13.38 -1.71 9.97
CA HIS A 320 -12.66 -1.03 8.92
C HIS A 320 -11.15 -1.16 9.11
N SER A 321 -10.40 -1.24 8.01
CA SER A 321 -8.93 -1.28 8.06
C SER A 321 -8.36 0.10 8.37
N LEU A 322 -7.48 0.14 9.36
CA LEU A 322 -6.71 1.33 9.70
C LEU A 322 -5.55 1.56 8.74
N ILE A 323 -5.16 0.55 7.96
CA ILE A 323 -4.00 0.58 7.07
C ILE A 323 -4.43 0.63 5.60
N LYS A 324 -3.76 1.49 4.84
CA LYS A 324 -3.85 1.70 3.40
C LYS A 324 -3.04 0.68 2.62
N HIS A 325 -3.33 0.58 1.33
CA HIS A 325 -2.61 -0.25 0.37
C HIS A 325 -1.11 0.03 0.31
N ASP A 326 -0.69 1.28 0.52
CA ASP A 326 0.72 1.70 0.56
C ASP A 326 1.36 1.45 1.93
N GLY A 327 0.58 0.88 2.84
CA GLY A 327 0.90 0.68 4.23
C GLY A 327 0.70 1.91 5.09
N GLY A 328 0.31 3.09 4.59
CA GLY A 328 0.02 4.26 5.43
C GLY A 328 -1.25 4.08 6.26
N THR A 329 -1.55 4.95 7.21
CA THR A 329 -2.77 4.88 8.03
C THR A 329 -3.89 5.71 7.40
N VAL A 330 -5.13 5.29 7.61
CA VAL A 330 -6.32 6.03 7.25
C VAL A 330 -6.57 7.12 8.30
N ILE A 331 -6.37 8.39 7.92
CA ILE A 331 -6.42 9.55 8.82
C ILE A 331 -7.73 9.62 9.61
N SER A 332 -8.87 9.26 9.00
CA SER A 332 -10.17 9.29 9.67
C SER A 332 -10.31 8.31 10.83
N PHE A 333 -9.38 7.37 10.96
CA PHE A 333 -9.39 6.34 11.99
C PHE A 333 -8.13 6.36 12.86
N ILE A 334 -7.37 7.48 12.86
CA ILE A 334 -6.26 7.66 13.81
C ILE A 334 -6.78 7.58 15.25
N ASP A 335 -7.97 8.09 15.52
CA ASP A 335 -8.62 7.98 16.84
C ASP A 335 -8.88 6.51 17.24
N ASP A 336 -9.11 5.61 16.27
CA ASP A 336 -9.33 4.18 16.55
C ASP A 336 -8.06 3.46 16.97
N LEU A 337 -6.88 3.95 16.56
CA LEU A 337 -5.60 3.53 17.13
C LEU A 337 -5.53 3.88 18.63
N GLU A 338 -6.16 4.98 19.05
CA GLU A 338 -6.14 5.43 20.44
C GLU A 338 -7.11 4.66 21.33
N ASN A 339 -8.20 4.14 20.76
CA ASN A 339 -9.28 3.46 21.50
C ASN A 339 -8.99 1.99 21.82
N GLY A 340 -7.77 1.49 21.55
CA GLY A 340 -7.38 0.11 21.87
C GLY A 340 -8.05 -0.94 20.99
N THR A 341 -8.50 -0.57 19.79
CA THR A 341 -9.12 -1.50 18.81
C THR A 341 -8.11 -2.39 18.10
N PHE A 342 -6.82 -2.26 18.42
CA PHE A 342 -5.73 -3.08 17.91
C PHE A 342 -5.68 -4.45 18.60
N ALA A 343 -5.52 -5.55 17.85
CA ALA A 343 -5.46 -6.90 18.42
C ALA A 343 -4.12 -7.26 19.07
N GLY A 344 -3.20 -6.31 19.21
CA GLY A 344 -1.87 -6.53 19.76
C GLY A 344 -1.56 -5.66 20.98
N GLU A 345 -0.31 -5.70 21.42
CA GLU A 345 0.14 -4.98 22.60
C GLU A 345 0.44 -3.51 22.30
N ILE A 346 -0.10 -2.63 23.14
CA ILE A 346 0.16 -1.20 23.12
C ILE A 346 0.99 -0.85 24.35
N THR A 347 2.14 -0.21 24.13
CA THR A 347 2.98 0.33 25.23
C THR A 347 3.24 1.80 24.99
N GLU A 348 2.86 2.63 25.97
CA GLU A 348 3.27 4.04 26.01
C GLU A 348 4.70 4.13 26.52
N LEU A 349 5.55 4.87 25.81
CA LEU A 349 6.97 5.04 26.12
C LEU A 349 7.24 6.34 26.88
#